data_AF-A0A8S9U4S9-F1
#
_entry.id   AF-A0A8S9U4S9-F1
#
_cell.length_a   1.000
_cell.length_b   1.000
_cell.length_c   1.000
_cell.angle_alpha   90.00
_cell.angle_beta   90.00
_cell.angle_gamma   90.00
#
_symmetry.space_group_name_H-M   'P 1'
#
loop_
_entity.id
_entity.type
_entity.pdbx_description
1 polymer ?
#
loop_
_entity_poly.entity_id
_entity_poly.type
_entity_poly.pdbx_seq_one_letter_code
_entity_poly.pdbx_strand_id
1 'polypeptide(L)'
;MTKSSATWKRSDGSRYKPSYRLTAKQYNQRESDEWDLRVDVHDVFTPNKLVNNLSAHLLRIKFALISAVETPDTETNLPDDGRSHGSRSEYLHVHVALCLYQPLSKADVVRLLLSKHPKDVPAGQLYCKPRNKAWSYGGWIAHHTKDFTKLAPDATSTYWQCGAVPVEGLQETSLDTLRKWAVTVKKYALPHWQEKFGCLPEEVGRDVGRRRTRLRGTDSLPDPDPY
;
A
#
# COMPACT_ATOMS: atom_id res chain seq x y z
N MET A 1 24.43 23.89 -3.13
CA MET A 1 23.16 24.06 -3.85
C MET A 1 22.02 23.61 -2.95
N THR A 2 21.33 24.58 -2.37
CA THR A 2 20.28 24.40 -1.36
C THR A 2 18.97 23.99 -2.03
N LYS A 3 18.38 22.88 -1.55
CA LYS A 3 17.03 22.46 -1.94
C LYS A 3 16.04 23.53 -1.46
N SER A 4 15.46 24.26 -2.41
CA SER A 4 14.35 25.16 -2.17
C SER A 4 13.08 24.33 -1.90
N SER A 5 12.73 24.17 -0.63
CA SER A 5 11.37 23.78 -0.24
C SER A 5 10.51 25.03 -0.25
N ALA A 6 9.58 25.15 -1.20
CA ALA A 6 8.64 26.27 -1.29
C ALA A 6 7.93 26.47 0.06
N THR A 7 8.30 27.54 0.77
CA THR A 7 7.79 27.86 2.10
C THR A 7 6.74 28.95 1.96
N TRP A 8 5.47 28.58 2.09
CA TRP A 8 4.38 29.56 2.09
C TRP A 8 4.31 30.26 3.46
N LYS A 9 4.41 31.60 3.49
CA LYS A 9 4.25 32.41 4.71
C LYS A 9 2.76 32.75 4.89
N ARG A 10 2.26 32.65 6.12
CA ARG A 10 0.94 33.17 6.51
C ARG A 10 0.99 34.70 6.62
N SER A 11 -0.17 35.34 6.55
CA SER A 11 -0.33 36.80 6.70
C SER A 11 0.09 37.32 8.08
N ASP A 12 0.14 36.46 9.09
CA ASP A 12 0.59 36.75 10.47
C ASP A 12 2.11 36.58 10.68
N GLY A 13 2.86 36.26 9.61
CA GLY A 13 4.31 36.07 9.69
C GLY A 13 4.76 34.73 10.31
N SER A 14 3.83 33.88 10.74
CA SER A 14 4.15 32.55 11.28
C SER A 14 4.66 31.61 10.18
N ARG A 15 5.67 30.79 10.50
CA ARG A 15 6.18 29.75 9.60
C ARG A 15 5.19 28.58 9.60
N TYR A 16 4.61 28.27 8.43
CA TYR A 16 3.80 27.07 8.25
C TYR A 16 4.66 25.82 8.48
N LYS A 17 4.42 25.12 9.60
CA LYS A 17 4.84 23.73 9.77
C LYS A 17 3.63 22.87 9.38
N PRO A 18 3.60 22.22 8.21
CA PRO A 18 2.51 21.31 7.89
C PRO A 18 2.55 20.19 8.94
N SER A 19 1.59 20.15 9.85
CA SER A 19 1.19 18.87 10.41
C SER A 19 0.68 18.09 9.20
N TYR A 20 1.39 17.02 8.86
CA TYR A 20 1.38 16.31 7.57
C TYR A 20 0.05 15.60 7.24
N ARG A 21 -1.09 16.03 7.78
CA ARG A 21 -2.41 15.45 7.51
C ARG A 21 -3.24 16.46 6.74
N LEU A 22 -3.37 16.24 5.44
CA LEU A 22 -4.42 16.85 4.63
C LEU A 22 -5.76 16.62 5.33
N THR A 23 -6.61 17.65 5.35
CA THR A 23 -8.00 17.48 5.81
C THR A 23 -8.73 16.49 4.91
N ALA A 24 -9.76 15.81 5.43
CA ALA A 24 -10.57 14.88 4.62
C ALA A 24 -11.13 15.55 3.34
N LYS A 25 -11.50 16.84 3.44
CA LYS A 25 -11.94 17.65 2.30
C LYS A 25 -10.84 17.81 1.24
N GLN A 26 -9.63 18.23 1.64
CA GLN A 26 -8.48 18.36 0.73
C GLN A 26 -8.11 17.01 0.11
N TYR A 27 -8.20 15.93 0.87
CA TYR A 27 -7.92 14.59 0.38
C TYR A 27 -8.93 14.14 -0.69
N ASN A 28 -10.22 14.40 -0.47
CA ASN A 28 -11.28 14.04 -1.43
C ASN A 28 -11.21 14.87 -2.73
N GLN A 29 -10.64 16.07 -2.68
CA GLN A 29 -10.46 16.97 -3.83
C GLN A 29 -9.15 16.72 -4.60
N ARG A 30 -8.24 15.90 -4.05
CA ARG A 30 -6.97 15.58 -4.70
C ARG A 30 -7.22 14.71 -5.92
N GLU A 31 -6.64 15.12 -7.04
CA GLU A 31 -6.51 14.28 -8.22
C GLU A 31 -5.24 13.42 -8.14
N SER A 32 -5.33 12.21 -8.67
CA SER A 32 -4.21 11.28 -8.76
C SER A 32 -4.39 10.39 -9.98
N ASP A 33 -3.28 9.94 -10.55
CA ASP A 33 -3.24 8.92 -11.59
C ASP A 33 -3.05 7.51 -11.01
N GLU A 34 -2.70 7.40 -9.74
CA GLU A 34 -2.52 6.12 -9.03
C GLU A 34 -3.42 6.04 -7.80
N TRP A 35 -4.14 4.94 -7.67
CA TRP A 35 -5.14 4.69 -6.64
C TRP A 35 -4.98 3.32 -6.01
N ASP A 36 -5.17 3.28 -4.70
CA ASP A 36 -5.26 2.09 -3.87
C ASP A 36 -6.66 2.03 -3.27
N LEU A 37 -7.37 0.93 -3.53
CA LEU A 37 -8.75 0.75 -3.14
C LEU A 37 -8.95 -0.57 -2.41
N ARG A 38 -9.90 -0.58 -1.47
CA ARG A 38 -10.50 -1.78 -0.89
C ARG A 38 -12.00 -1.67 -1.08
N VAL A 39 -12.60 -2.68 -1.70
CA VAL A 39 -14.03 -2.75 -1.96
C VAL A 39 -14.57 -3.95 -1.22
N ASP A 40 -15.51 -3.72 -0.31
CA ASP A 40 -16.23 -4.84 0.32
C ASP A 40 -17.09 -5.53 -0.75
N VAL A 41 -17.12 -6.85 -0.76
CA VAL A 41 -17.82 -7.64 -1.77
C VAL A 41 -19.01 -8.37 -1.20
N HIS A 42 -20.13 -8.30 -1.92
CA HIS A 42 -21.40 -8.95 -1.61
C HIS A 42 -22.27 -8.97 -2.88
N ASP A 43 -23.53 -9.39 -2.78
CA ASP A 43 -24.44 -9.60 -3.92
C ASP A 43 -24.53 -8.41 -4.90
N VAL A 44 -24.41 -7.19 -4.37
CA VAL A 44 -24.47 -5.97 -5.18
C VAL A 44 -23.11 -5.63 -5.79
N PHE A 45 -22.02 -5.77 -5.04
CA PHE A 45 -20.65 -5.48 -5.49
C PHE A 45 -19.84 -6.78 -5.57
N THR A 46 -19.88 -7.42 -6.74
CA THR A 46 -19.10 -8.64 -6.99
C THR A 46 -17.81 -8.31 -7.73
N PRO A 47 -16.73 -9.11 -7.59
CA PRO A 47 -15.51 -8.92 -8.37
C PRO A 47 -15.76 -8.86 -9.88
N ASN A 48 -16.66 -9.69 -10.41
CA ASN A 48 -17.08 -9.66 -11.82
C ASN A 48 -17.67 -8.30 -12.24
N LYS A 49 -18.49 -7.66 -11.40
CA LYS A 49 -19.03 -6.32 -11.70
C LYS A 49 -17.90 -5.28 -11.76
N LEU A 50 -16.92 -5.37 -10.86
CA LEU A 50 -15.74 -4.49 -10.90
C LEU A 50 -14.95 -4.68 -12.19
N VAL A 51 -14.70 -5.94 -12.59
CA VAL A 51 -14.03 -6.26 -13.86
C VAL A 51 -14.80 -5.68 -15.04
N ASN A 52 -16.12 -5.88 -15.11
CA ASN A 52 -16.95 -5.36 -16.20
C ASN A 52 -16.88 -3.84 -16.29
N ASN A 53 -16.96 -3.14 -15.16
CA ASN A 53 -16.89 -1.68 -15.10
C ASN A 53 -15.52 -1.16 -15.55
N LEU A 54 -14.42 -1.75 -15.06
CA LEU A 54 -13.07 -1.38 -15.48
C LEU A 54 -12.83 -1.71 -16.97
N SER A 55 -13.35 -2.84 -17.44
CA SER A 55 -13.22 -3.28 -18.84
C SER A 55 -13.97 -2.38 -19.81
N ALA A 56 -15.05 -1.72 -19.39
CA ALA A 56 -15.71 -0.69 -20.19
C ALA A 56 -14.86 0.60 -20.35
N HIS A 57 -13.75 0.71 -19.61
CA HIS A 57 -12.92 1.91 -19.55
C HIS A 57 -11.43 1.63 -19.81
N LEU A 58 -11.07 0.54 -20.50
CA LEU A 58 -9.67 0.14 -20.73
C LEU A 58 -8.79 1.23 -21.34
N LEU A 59 -9.34 2.07 -22.23
CA LEU A 59 -8.60 3.18 -22.86
C LEU A 59 -8.12 4.24 -21.84
N ARG A 60 -8.65 4.25 -20.63
CA ARG A 60 -8.26 5.17 -19.54
C ARG A 60 -7.23 4.54 -18.59
N ILE A 61 -7.01 3.23 -18.68
CA ILE A 61 -6.28 2.44 -17.69
C ILE A 61 -4.90 2.08 -18.25
N LYS A 62 -3.84 2.49 -17.54
CA LYS A 62 -2.46 2.02 -17.79
C LYS A 62 -2.24 0.63 -17.21
N PHE A 63 -2.72 0.45 -15.99
CA PHE A 63 -2.60 -0.78 -15.22
C PHE A 63 -3.75 -0.88 -14.24
N ALA A 64 -4.32 -2.07 -14.09
CA ALA A 64 -5.24 -2.38 -13.02
C ALA A 64 -5.03 -3.82 -12.55
N LEU A 65 -5.16 -4.03 -11.24
CA LEU A 65 -5.17 -5.36 -10.64
C LEU A 65 -6.25 -5.42 -9.58
N ILE A 66 -7.08 -6.47 -9.63
CA ILE A 66 -8.05 -6.82 -8.60
C ILE A 66 -7.54 -8.09 -7.92
N SER A 67 -7.31 -8.04 -6.62
CA SER A 67 -6.92 -9.23 -5.84
C SER A 67 -8.05 -10.26 -5.79
N ALA A 68 -7.71 -11.50 -5.48
CA ALA A 68 -8.73 -12.46 -5.06
C ALA A 68 -9.46 -11.98 -3.80
N VAL A 69 -10.67 -12.51 -3.58
CA VAL A 69 -11.51 -12.18 -2.43
C VAL A 69 -10.82 -12.59 -1.14
N GLU A 70 -10.64 -11.63 -0.25
CA GLU A 70 -10.06 -11.81 1.08
C GLU A 70 -11.16 -12.04 2.13
N THR A 71 -10.83 -12.85 3.12
CA THR A 71 -11.67 -12.97 4.33
C THR A 71 -11.65 -11.66 5.12
N PRO A 72 -12.67 -11.38 5.96
CA PRO A 72 -12.66 -10.23 6.84
C PRO A 72 -11.39 -10.14 7.71
N ASP A 73 -11.02 -8.91 8.08
CA ASP A 73 -9.92 -8.61 9.01
C ASP A 73 -10.39 -8.75 10.49
N THR A 74 -11.23 -9.75 10.77
CA THR A 74 -11.72 -10.04 12.13
C THR A 74 -10.67 -10.85 12.91
N GLU A 75 -10.77 -10.83 14.24
CA GLU A 75 -9.71 -11.27 15.18
C GLU A 75 -9.18 -12.69 14.96
N THR A 76 -9.89 -13.55 14.22
CA THR A 76 -9.51 -14.94 13.91
C THR A 76 -8.35 -15.07 12.92
N ASN A 77 -7.98 -14.02 12.19
CA ASN A 77 -6.87 -14.03 11.20
C ASN A 77 -5.64 -13.24 11.64
N LEU A 78 -5.56 -12.84 12.91
CA LEU A 78 -4.39 -12.13 13.42
C LEU A 78 -3.17 -13.05 13.42
N PRO A 79 -1.98 -12.57 13.02
CA PRO A 79 -0.74 -13.22 13.42
C PRO A 79 -0.71 -13.32 14.95
N ASP A 80 -0.10 -14.38 15.48
CA ASP A 80 0.05 -14.69 16.93
C ASP A 80 0.63 -13.54 17.79
N ASP A 81 1.05 -12.44 17.18
CA ASP A 81 1.58 -11.25 17.85
C ASP A 81 0.52 -10.22 18.28
N GLY A 82 -0.76 -10.46 17.98
CA GLY A 82 -1.90 -9.66 18.46
C GLY A 82 -1.96 -8.23 17.91
N ARG A 83 -1.19 -7.89 16.86
CA ARG A 83 -1.14 -6.53 16.32
C ARG A 83 -1.98 -6.39 15.05
N SER A 84 -3.14 -5.75 15.18
CA SER A 84 -3.98 -5.33 14.05
C SER A 84 -3.33 -4.13 13.32
N HIS A 85 -2.54 -4.37 12.28
CA HIS A 85 -2.00 -3.34 11.40
C HIS A 85 -2.83 -3.19 10.12
N GLY A 86 -4.03 -2.61 10.23
CA GLY A 86 -4.90 -2.42 9.07
C GLY A 86 -6.25 -1.79 9.39
N SER A 87 -6.89 -1.23 8.35
CA SER A 87 -8.32 -0.88 8.36
C SER A 87 -9.11 -2.17 8.56
N ARG A 88 -9.75 -2.39 9.71
CA ARG A 88 -10.54 -3.61 9.93
C ARG A 88 -11.73 -3.64 8.95
N SER A 89 -11.78 -4.58 8.02
CA SER A 89 -13.03 -4.93 7.33
C SER A 89 -13.74 -6.04 8.08
N GLU A 90 -15.03 -5.86 8.34
CA GLU A 90 -15.90 -6.93 8.85
C GLU A 90 -16.47 -7.78 7.71
N TYR A 91 -16.17 -7.42 6.46
CA TYR A 91 -16.73 -8.03 5.26
C TYR A 91 -15.64 -8.65 4.38
N LEU A 92 -16.07 -9.61 3.57
CA LEU A 92 -15.28 -10.07 2.42
C LEU A 92 -14.93 -8.85 1.57
N HIS A 93 -13.73 -8.80 1.03
CA HIS A 93 -13.31 -7.64 0.25
C HIS A 93 -12.27 -8.01 -0.81
N VAL A 94 -12.07 -7.10 -1.76
CA VAL A 94 -10.97 -7.15 -2.71
C VAL A 94 -10.17 -5.86 -2.63
N HIS A 95 -8.88 -5.97 -2.94
CA HIS A 95 -8.00 -4.85 -3.11
C HIS A 95 -7.82 -4.55 -4.60
N VAL A 96 -7.78 -3.26 -4.94
CA VAL A 96 -7.62 -2.80 -6.32
C VAL A 96 -6.46 -1.80 -6.38
N ALA A 97 -5.46 -2.12 -7.19
CA ALA A 97 -4.47 -1.15 -7.65
C ALA A 97 -4.92 -0.62 -9.01
N LEU A 98 -5.05 0.70 -9.14
CA LEU A 98 -5.50 1.33 -10.39
C LEU A 98 -4.53 2.45 -10.79
N CYS A 99 -4.08 2.41 -12.04
CA CYS A 99 -3.20 3.40 -12.65
C CYS A 99 -3.82 3.89 -13.95
N LEU A 100 -3.92 5.20 -14.09
CA LEU A 100 -4.68 5.86 -15.15
C LEU A 100 -3.77 6.66 -16.07
N TYR A 101 -4.19 6.83 -17.33
CA TYR A 101 -3.47 7.71 -18.26
C TYR A 101 -3.53 9.17 -17.83
N GLN A 102 -4.64 9.60 -17.26
CA GLN A 102 -4.89 10.96 -16.78
C GLN A 102 -5.28 10.94 -15.30
N PRO A 103 -4.87 11.94 -14.50
CA PRO A 103 -5.34 12.08 -13.13
C PRO A 103 -6.87 12.20 -13.09
N LEU A 104 -7.49 11.55 -12.11
CA LEU A 104 -8.91 11.67 -11.83
C LEU A 104 -9.13 12.09 -10.38
N SER A 105 -10.28 12.70 -10.10
CA SER A 105 -10.74 12.90 -8.74
C SER A 105 -11.15 11.56 -8.09
N LYS A 106 -11.19 11.50 -6.75
CA LYS A 106 -11.73 10.34 -6.04
C LYS A 106 -13.15 10.00 -6.52
N ALA A 107 -13.98 11.02 -6.75
CA ALA A 107 -15.36 10.82 -7.20
C ALA A 107 -15.44 10.14 -8.56
N ASP A 108 -14.56 10.52 -9.48
CA ASP A 108 -14.49 9.92 -10.81
C ASP A 108 -13.98 8.49 -10.77
N VAL A 109 -13.02 8.19 -9.89
CA VAL A 109 -12.55 6.82 -9.68
C VAL A 109 -13.66 5.93 -9.12
N VAL A 110 -14.44 6.42 -8.16
CA VAL A 110 -15.62 5.68 -7.65
C VAL A 110 -16.62 5.42 -8.76
N ARG A 111 -16.92 6.42 -9.60
CA ARG A 111 -17.81 6.25 -10.76
C ARG A 111 -17.27 5.23 -11.76
N LEU A 112 -15.97 5.26 -12.02
CA LEU A 112 -15.31 4.34 -12.94
C LEU A 112 -15.36 2.90 -12.41
N LEU A 113 -15.10 2.68 -11.12
CA LEU A 113 -15.02 1.34 -10.53
C LEU A 113 -16.39 0.74 -10.18
N LEU A 114 -17.30 1.54 -9.62
CA LEU A 114 -18.58 1.06 -9.07
C LEU A 114 -19.81 1.44 -9.90
N SER A 115 -19.64 2.25 -10.95
CA SER A 115 -20.75 2.82 -11.74
C SER A 115 -21.80 3.52 -10.87
N LYS A 116 -21.36 4.16 -9.78
CA LYS A 116 -22.21 4.86 -8.81
C LYS A 116 -21.65 6.22 -8.45
N HIS A 117 -22.52 7.14 -8.03
CA HIS A 117 -22.06 8.38 -7.42
C HIS A 117 -21.50 8.10 -6.02
N PRO A 118 -20.43 8.78 -5.56
CA PRO A 118 -19.85 8.55 -4.23
C PRO A 118 -20.83 8.66 -3.06
N LYS A 119 -21.87 9.49 -3.21
CA LYS A 119 -22.92 9.69 -2.18
C LYS A 119 -23.85 8.48 -2.03
N ASP A 120 -23.90 7.62 -3.06
CA ASP A 120 -24.75 6.43 -3.11
C ASP A 120 -23.97 5.15 -2.71
N VAL A 121 -22.69 5.30 -2.34
CA VAL A 121 -21.85 4.21 -1.82
C VAL A 121 -22.00 4.20 -0.30
N PRO A 122 -22.46 3.09 0.31
CA PRO A 122 -22.60 3.00 1.77
C PRO A 122 -21.29 3.34 2.49
N ALA A 123 -21.40 3.95 3.66
CA ALA A 123 -20.24 4.22 4.50
C ALA A 123 -19.52 2.90 4.85
N GLY A 124 -18.19 2.89 4.78
CA GLY A 124 -17.38 1.69 5.03
C GLY A 124 -17.14 0.79 3.82
N GLN A 125 -18.08 0.76 2.85
CA GLN A 125 -18.03 -0.12 1.67
C GLN A 125 -16.77 0.04 0.81
N LEU A 126 -16.20 1.25 0.79
CA LEU A 126 -15.10 1.62 -0.08
C LEU A 126 -14.05 2.41 0.67
N TYR A 127 -12.85 1.84 0.73
CA TYR A 127 -11.62 2.60 0.89
C TYR A 127 -11.11 2.98 -0.50
N CYS A 128 -10.84 4.27 -0.73
CA CYS A 128 -10.32 4.76 -2.00
C CYS A 128 -9.39 5.94 -1.73
N LYS A 129 -8.11 5.74 -2.02
CA LYS A 129 -7.03 6.65 -1.66
C LYS A 129 -6.01 6.77 -2.79
N PRO A 130 -5.52 7.99 -3.13
CA PRO A 130 -4.32 8.10 -3.93
C PRO A 130 -3.20 7.25 -3.34
N ARG A 131 -2.57 6.46 -4.21
CA ARG A 131 -1.52 5.54 -3.82
C ARG A 131 -0.31 6.31 -3.28
N ASN A 132 0.34 5.75 -2.27
CA ASN A 132 1.63 6.26 -1.83
C ASN A 132 2.69 5.84 -2.87
N LYS A 133 3.27 6.79 -3.61
CA LYS A 133 4.30 6.50 -4.62
C LYS A 133 5.61 5.99 -3.99
N ALA A 134 5.81 6.24 -2.70
CA ALA A 134 6.88 5.61 -1.93
C ALA A 134 6.58 4.15 -1.57
N TRP A 135 5.46 3.58 -2.04
CA TRP A 135 5.17 2.15 -2.01
C TRP A 135 5.43 1.51 -3.38
N SER A 136 5.98 0.29 -3.45
CA SER A 136 6.19 -0.45 -4.73
C SER A 136 4.92 -1.18 -5.13
N TYR A 137 4.68 -1.30 -6.44
CA TYR A 137 3.67 -2.20 -6.95
C TYR A 137 4.05 -3.64 -6.63
N GLY A 138 5.32 -4.02 -6.71
CA GLY A 138 5.74 -5.37 -6.33
C GLY A 138 5.42 -5.72 -4.87
N GLY A 139 5.70 -4.78 -3.95
CA GLY A 139 5.33 -4.92 -2.54
C GLY A 139 3.82 -4.91 -2.31
N TRP A 140 3.07 -4.06 -3.03
CA TRP A 140 1.60 -4.03 -2.96
C TRP A 140 1.00 -5.35 -3.43
N ILE A 141 1.43 -5.86 -4.60
CA ILE A 141 0.97 -7.11 -5.17
C ILE A 141 1.28 -8.25 -4.20
N ALA A 142 2.54 -8.41 -3.79
CA ALA A 142 2.92 -9.44 -2.82
C ALA A 142 2.13 -9.35 -1.50
N HIS A 143 1.75 -8.15 -1.07
CA HIS A 143 0.94 -7.97 0.12
C HIS A 143 -0.52 -8.37 -0.08
N HIS A 144 -1.11 -8.07 -1.23
CA HIS A 144 -2.54 -8.28 -1.50
C HIS A 144 -2.83 -9.56 -2.30
N THR A 145 -1.83 -10.35 -2.66
CA THR A 145 -1.99 -11.63 -3.36
C THR A 145 -1.47 -12.81 -2.54
N LYS A 146 -1.47 -12.71 -1.20
CA LYS A 146 -1.08 -13.82 -0.31
C LYS A 146 -2.17 -14.88 -0.28
N ASP A 147 -1.82 -16.15 -0.52
CA ASP A 147 -2.80 -17.24 -0.63
C ASP A 147 -3.59 -17.46 0.65
N PHE A 148 -2.92 -17.43 1.81
CA PHE A 148 -3.56 -17.70 3.11
C PHE A 148 -4.57 -16.63 3.56
N THR A 149 -4.64 -15.47 2.90
CA THR A 149 -5.68 -14.46 3.19
C THR A 149 -6.90 -14.60 2.28
N LYS A 150 -6.89 -15.52 1.31
CA LYS A 150 -7.97 -15.67 0.32
C LYS A 150 -8.97 -16.73 0.74
N LEU A 151 -10.23 -16.50 0.35
CA LEU A 151 -11.32 -17.45 0.62
C LEU A 151 -11.14 -18.79 -0.13
N ALA A 152 -10.55 -18.75 -1.31
CA ALA A 152 -10.22 -19.91 -2.12
C ALA A 152 -8.72 -19.84 -2.48
N PRO A 153 -7.83 -20.47 -1.71
CA PRO A 153 -6.37 -20.40 -1.91
C PRO A 153 -5.89 -21.13 -3.17
N ASP A 154 -6.73 -21.97 -3.78
CA ASP A 154 -6.52 -22.62 -5.07
C ASP A 154 -6.99 -21.75 -6.26
N ALA A 155 -7.84 -20.75 -6.01
CA ALA A 155 -8.16 -19.71 -6.96
C ALA A 155 -6.99 -18.72 -7.01
N THR A 156 -6.55 -18.37 -8.23
CA THR A 156 -5.49 -17.38 -8.47
C THR A 156 -5.62 -16.19 -7.51
N SER A 157 -4.57 -15.93 -6.73
CA SER A 157 -4.52 -14.87 -5.70
C SER A 157 -4.71 -13.45 -6.28
N THR A 158 -4.75 -13.36 -7.61
CA THR A 158 -5.22 -12.25 -8.43
C THR A 158 -6.50 -12.67 -9.16
N TYR A 159 -7.58 -11.91 -9.02
CA TYR A 159 -8.85 -12.17 -9.69
C TYR A 159 -8.83 -11.69 -11.15
N TRP A 160 -8.24 -10.52 -11.40
CA TRP A 160 -8.15 -9.92 -12.72
C TRP A 160 -7.00 -8.93 -12.80
N GLN A 161 -6.35 -8.84 -13.96
CA GLN A 161 -5.31 -7.87 -14.24
C GLN A 161 -5.42 -7.35 -15.68
N CYS A 162 -5.14 -6.06 -15.85
CA CYS A 162 -4.97 -5.42 -17.15
C CYS A 162 -3.72 -4.55 -17.17
N GLY A 163 -3.04 -4.52 -18.32
CA GLY A 163 -1.86 -3.70 -18.55
C GLY A 163 -0.59 -4.25 -17.90
N ALA A 164 0.49 -3.49 -18.07
CA ALA A 164 1.78 -3.81 -17.49
C ALA A 164 1.96 -3.05 -16.17
N VAL A 165 2.55 -3.70 -15.16
CA VAL A 165 2.93 -3.04 -13.91
C VAL A 165 3.81 -1.82 -14.23
N PRO A 166 3.46 -0.61 -13.76
CA PRO A 166 4.23 0.59 -14.06
C PRO A 166 5.67 0.50 -13.56
N VAL A 167 6.58 1.19 -14.24
CA VAL A 167 7.96 1.36 -13.76
C VAL A 167 7.94 2.20 -12.48
N GLU A 168 8.59 1.70 -11.44
CA GLU A 168 8.53 2.30 -10.12
C GLU A 168 9.53 3.46 -9.97
N GLY A 169 9.03 4.64 -9.56
CA GLY A 169 9.86 5.79 -9.16
C GLY A 169 10.36 5.65 -7.72
N LEU A 170 11.13 4.61 -7.42
CA LEU A 170 11.54 4.28 -6.04
C LEU A 170 12.63 5.20 -5.47
N GLN A 171 13.06 6.24 -6.17
CA GLN A 171 14.19 7.08 -5.75
C GLN A 171 13.95 7.76 -4.39
N GLU A 172 12.69 7.99 -4.03
CA GLU A 172 12.29 8.61 -2.76
C GLU A 172 11.96 7.58 -1.66
N THR A 173 11.99 6.29 -1.98
CA THR A 173 11.68 5.22 -1.02
C THR A 173 12.91 4.93 -0.15
N SER A 174 12.73 4.87 1.18
CA SER A 174 13.84 4.55 2.08
C SER A 174 14.33 3.12 1.90
N LEU A 175 15.65 2.90 2.06
CA LEU A 175 16.25 1.56 1.99
C LEU A 175 15.61 0.55 2.96
N ASP A 176 15.20 0.98 4.15
CA ASP A 176 14.49 0.13 5.11
C ASP A 176 13.14 -0.37 4.58
N THR A 177 12.40 0.51 3.90
CA THR A 177 11.12 0.15 3.28
C THR A 177 11.34 -0.84 2.13
N LEU A 178 12.34 -0.59 1.28
CA LEU A 178 12.73 -1.50 0.20
C LEU A 178 13.12 -2.89 0.74
N ARG A 179 13.90 -2.95 1.84
CA ARG A 179 14.26 -4.20 2.53
C ARG A 179 13.04 -4.99 2.96
N LYS A 180 12.10 -4.34 3.64
CA LYS A 180 10.86 -4.97 4.12
C LYS A 180 10.04 -5.56 2.97
N TRP A 181 10.01 -4.88 1.82
CA TRP A 181 9.34 -5.43 0.65
C TRP A 181 10.07 -6.58 0.01
N ALA A 182 11.40 -6.53 -0.11
CA ALA A 182 12.17 -7.66 -0.62
C ALA A 182 11.88 -8.94 0.19
N VAL A 183 11.81 -8.81 1.52
CA VAL A 183 11.39 -9.91 2.41
C VAL A 183 9.95 -10.34 2.15
N THR A 184 9.02 -9.40 2.00
CA THR A 184 7.60 -9.69 1.74
C THR A 184 7.41 -10.41 0.40
N VAL A 185 8.05 -9.92 -0.66
CA VAL A 185 8.02 -10.49 -2.00
C VAL A 185 8.59 -11.91 -1.97
N LYS A 186 9.79 -12.09 -1.42
CA LYS A 186 10.45 -13.40 -1.34
C LYS A 186 9.61 -14.41 -0.55
N LYS A 187 8.91 -13.96 0.50
CA LYS A 187 8.15 -14.84 1.38
C LYS A 187 6.75 -15.16 0.85
N TYR A 188 6.10 -14.21 0.19
CA TYR A 188 4.65 -14.28 -0.05
C TYR A 188 4.22 -14.04 -1.50
N ALA A 189 5.09 -13.54 -2.38
CA ALA A 189 4.70 -13.36 -3.77
C ALA A 189 4.62 -14.71 -4.49
N LEU A 190 3.73 -14.81 -5.48
CA LEU A 190 3.68 -15.96 -6.38
C LEU A 190 4.98 -16.10 -7.19
N PRO A 191 5.34 -17.31 -7.66
CA PRO A 191 6.63 -17.54 -8.34
C PRO A 191 6.95 -16.54 -9.47
N HIS A 192 6.00 -16.23 -10.35
CA HIS A 192 6.21 -15.27 -11.43
C HIS A 192 6.44 -13.83 -10.93
N TRP A 193 5.86 -13.46 -9.78
CA TRP A 193 6.13 -12.17 -9.14
C TRP A 193 7.47 -12.19 -8.39
N GLN A 194 7.86 -13.32 -7.82
CA GLN A 194 9.19 -13.50 -7.25
C GLN A 194 10.27 -13.40 -8.33
N GLU A 195 10.06 -13.95 -9.52
CA GLU A 195 11.00 -13.79 -10.63
C GLU A 195 11.10 -12.32 -11.06
N LYS A 196 9.95 -11.65 -11.20
CA LYS A 196 9.89 -10.25 -11.63
C LYS A 196 10.50 -9.27 -10.62
N PHE A 197 10.34 -9.53 -9.32
CA PHE A 197 10.71 -8.59 -8.25
C PHE A 197 11.84 -9.11 -7.33
N GLY A 198 12.27 -10.35 -7.47
CA GLY A 198 13.28 -11.00 -6.62
C GLY A 198 14.70 -10.54 -6.90
N CYS A 199 14.94 -9.84 -8.00
CA CYS A 199 16.24 -9.27 -8.37
C CYS A 199 16.56 -7.94 -7.65
N LEU A 200 15.88 -7.59 -6.56
CA LEU A 200 16.25 -6.41 -5.78
C LEU A 200 17.71 -6.55 -5.31
N PRO A 201 18.57 -5.52 -5.50
CA PRO A 201 20.03 -5.68 -5.37
C PRO A 201 20.42 -6.31 -4.03
N GLU A 202 21.21 -7.39 -4.07
CA GLU A 202 21.74 -8.06 -2.87
C GLU A 202 22.48 -7.11 -1.92
N GLU A 203 22.97 -5.98 -2.43
CA GLU A 203 23.62 -4.91 -1.65
C GLU A 203 22.74 -4.38 -0.52
N VAL A 204 21.43 -4.49 -0.67
CA VAL A 204 20.46 -4.09 0.34
C VAL A 204 20.43 -5.08 1.52
N GLY A 205 20.89 -6.32 1.38
CA GLY A 205 20.83 -7.36 2.41
C GLY A 205 22.03 -7.46 3.37
N ARG A 206 23.21 -6.93 3.02
CA ARG A 206 24.45 -7.24 3.76
C ARG A 206 24.67 -6.45 5.07
N ASP A 207 23.89 -5.41 5.34
CA ASP A 207 24.17 -4.48 6.45
C ASP A 207 23.50 -4.86 7.79
N VAL A 208 22.67 -5.92 7.80
CA VAL A 208 21.96 -6.38 9.01
C VAL A 208 22.86 -7.28 9.90
N GLY A 209 23.96 -7.81 9.35
CA GLY A 209 24.86 -8.72 10.07
C GLY A 209 25.93 -8.06 10.95
N ARG A 210 26.22 -6.76 10.79
CA ARG A 210 27.37 -6.10 11.46
C ARG A 210 27.06 -5.20 12.66
N ARG A 211 25.78 -4.97 12.99
CA ARG A 211 25.39 -4.12 14.14
C ARG A 211 24.86 -4.90 15.36
N ARG A 212 25.34 -6.14 15.60
CA ARG A 212 24.98 -6.90 16.81
C ARG A 212 26.15 -7.25 17.75
N THR A 213 27.36 -6.77 17.49
CA THR A 213 28.53 -7.00 18.36
C THR A 213 29.35 -5.74 18.53
N ARG A 214 28.86 -4.77 19.32
CA ARG A 214 29.71 -3.76 20.00
C ARG A 214 28.94 -2.94 21.03
N LEU A 215 28.37 -3.58 22.04
CA LEU A 215 28.06 -2.95 23.33
C LEU A 215 28.17 -4.01 24.44
N ARG A 216 29.41 -4.39 24.78
CA ARG A 216 29.78 -4.77 26.15
C ARG A 216 30.95 -3.86 26.51
N GLY A 217 30.62 -2.62 26.85
CA GLY A 217 31.48 -1.76 27.65
C GLY A 217 31.36 -2.23 29.09
N THR A 218 32.48 -2.57 29.67
CA THR A 218 32.66 -2.96 31.06
C THR A 218 32.44 -1.75 31.97
N ASP A 219 31.37 -1.75 32.74
CA ASP A 219 31.27 -0.88 33.92
C ASP A 219 32.04 -1.57 35.05
N SER A 220 33.30 -1.19 35.20
CA SER A 220 34.11 -1.42 36.38
C SER A 220 33.57 -0.57 37.53
N LEU A 221 33.18 -1.24 38.61
CA LEU A 221 32.88 -0.64 39.91
C LEU A 221 34.16 0.06 40.44
N PRO A 222 34.04 1.22 41.10
CA PRO A 222 35.19 1.84 41.77
C PRO A 222 35.59 1.05 43.02
N ASP A 223 36.89 0.80 43.17
CA ASP A 223 37.51 0.28 44.39
C ASP A 223 37.30 1.25 45.57
N PRO A 224 37.15 0.74 46.81
CA PRO A 224 37.09 1.57 48.00
C PRO A 224 38.48 2.13 48.35
N ASP A 225 38.54 3.45 48.49
CA ASP A 225 39.73 4.19 48.94
C ASP A 225 40.12 3.74 50.37
N PRO A 226 41.40 3.39 50.63
CA PRO A 226 41.87 3.15 51.96
C PRO A 226 42.53 4.41 52.49
N TYR A 227 41.82 5.26 53.25
CA TYR A 227 42.29 6.05 54.40
C TYR A 227 41.14 6.89 54.99
#